data_AF-S9S826-F1
#
_entry.id   AF-S9S826-F1
#
_cell.length_a   1.000
_cell.length_b   1.000
_cell.length_c   1.000
_cell.angle_alpha   90.00
_cell.angle_beta   90.00
_cell.angle_gamma   90.00
#
_symmetry.space_group_name_H-M   'P 1'
#
loop_
_entity.id
_entity.type
_entity.pdbx_description
1 polymer ?
#
loop_
_entity_poly.entity_id
_entity_poly.type
_entity_poly.pdbx_seq_one_letter_code
_entity_poly.pdbx_strand_id
1 'polypeptide(L)'
;MRRAVPAWVLLSCLLLALPPGRGAAQTGDCTAPTTQATMNLCAMEAWLAADDALNAAYARAVSAIEALDPDGSRGLEALLREAQRAWIVFRDAACEAEAALYAGGSIEPLIRATCLERLTVERTRDLLAYGDEEK
;
A
#
# COMPACT_ATOMS: atom_id res chain seq x y z
N MET A 1 -10.63 -51.16 -23.07
CA MET A 1 -9.78 -51.51 -21.90
C MET A 1 -10.26 -50.70 -20.71
N ARG A 2 -10.96 -51.32 -19.75
CA ARG A 2 -11.52 -50.66 -18.56
C ARG A 2 -10.46 -50.63 -17.47
N ARG A 3 -10.03 -49.45 -17.02
CA ARG A 3 -9.12 -49.34 -15.86
C ARG A 3 -9.98 -49.27 -14.60
N ALA A 4 -9.81 -50.25 -13.72
CA ALA A 4 -10.41 -50.29 -12.39
C ALA A 4 -9.68 -49.28 -11.49
N VAL A 5 -10.42 -48.41 -10.81
CA VAL A 5 -9.88 -47.53 -9.76
C VAL A 5 -9.90 -48.32 -8.45
N PRO A 6 -8.77 -48.47 -7.75
CA PRO A 6 -8.71 -49.24 -6.50
C PRO A 6 -9.51 -48.55 -5.39
N ALA A 7 -10.34 -49.32 -4.68
CA ALA A 7 -11.25 -48.88 -3.63
C ALA A 7 -10.58 -48.38 -2.32
N TRP A 8 -9.28 -48.06 -2.37
CA TRP A 8 -8.48 -47.62 -1.22
C TRP A 8 -8.35 -46.09 -1.13
N VAL A 9 -8.97 -45.34 -2.04
CA VAL A 9 -8.92 -43.86 -2.07
C VAL A 9 -10.02 -43.21 -1.21
N LEU A 10 -10.95 -43.98 -0.63
CA LEU A 10 -12.15 -43.44 0.02
C LEU A 10 -12.10 -43.32 1.56
N LEU A 11 -10.93 -43.37 2.19
CA LEU A 11 -10.84 -43.31 3.67
C LEU A 11 -9.79 -42.33 4.20
N SER A 12 -9.78 -41.08 3.69
CA SER A 12 -8.92 -40.03 4.27
C SER A 12 -9.48 -38.61 4.14
N CYS A 13 -10.81 -38.45 4.09
CA CYS A 13 -11.50 -37.15 3.96
C CYS A 13 -12.29 -36.71 5.20
N LEU A 14 -11.85 -37.05 6.43
CA LEU A 14 -12.56 -36.62 7.64
C LEU A 14 -11.64 -36.15 8.76
N LEU A 15 -10.77 -35.17 8.48
CA LEU A 15 -10.07 -34.40 9.50
C LEU A 15 -10.13 -32.90 9.16
N LEU A 16 -10.91 -32.18 9.96
CA LEU A 16 -10.86 -30.74 10.23
C LEU A 16 -11.34 -29.78 9.13
N ALA A 17 -12.66 -29.75 8.92
CA ALA A 17 -13.32 -28.50 8.52
C ALA A 17 -13.43 -27.58 9.77
N LEU A 18 -12.31 -26.96 10.17
CA LEU A 18 -12.38 -25.79 11.02
C LEU A 18 -12.91 -24.65 10.14
N PRO A 19 -14.06 -24.03 10.43
CA PRO A 19 -14.43 -22.80 9.75
C PRO A 19 -13.30 -21.79 9.99
N PRO A 20 -12.88 -20.99 8.99
CA PRO A 20 -11.97 -19.89 9.24
C PRO A 20 -12.62 -19.03 10.33
N GLY A 21 -11.98 -18.96 11.49
CA GLY A 21 -12.39 -18.02 12.53
C GLY A 21 -12.39 -16.65 11.88
N ARG A 22 -13.57 -16.07 11.70
CA ARG A 22 -13.70 -14.66 11.34
C ARG A 22 -13.15 -13.88 12.52
N GLY A 23 -11.84 -13.59 12.49
CA GLY A 23 -11.29 -12.56 13.35
C GLY A 23 -12.09 -11.30 13.08
N ALA A 24 -12.75 -10.76 14.10
CA ALA A 24 -13.35 -9.45 13.99
C ALA A 24 -12.22 -8.49 13.60
N ALA A 25 -12.38 -7.77 12.49
CA ALA A 25 -11.56 -6.61 12.22
C ALA A 25 -11.76 -5.67 13.42
N GLN A 26 -10.72 -5.52 14.23
CA GLN A 26 -10.78 -4.64 15.39
C GLN A 26 -10.81 -3.21 14.85
N THR A 27 -12.01 -2.65 14.70
CA THR A 27 -12.16 -1.22 14.42
C THR A 27 -11.75 -0.48 15.69
N GLY A 28 -10.53 0.05 15.70
CA GLY A 28 -10.01 0.86 16.79
C GLY A 28 -10.57 2.27 16.76
N ASP A 29 -10.82 2.87 17.91
CA ASP A 29 -11.04 4.33 17.96
C ASP A 29 -9.72 5.05 17.71
N CYS A 30 -9.57 5.63 16.51
CA CYS A 30 -8.39 6.39 16.10
C CYS A 30 -8.38 7.83 16.60
N THR A 31 -9.43 8.28 17.29
CA THR A 31 -9.48 9.62 17.91
C THR A 31 -8.55 9.70 19.12
N ALA A 32 -8.47 8.61 19.89
CA ALA A 32 -7.64 8.50 21.09
C ALA A 32 -7.17 7.06 21.31
N PRO A 33 -6.28 6.53 20.44
CA PRO A 33 -5.81 5.16 20.58
C PRO A 33 -5.00 4.99 21.88
N THR A 34 -5.38 4.02 22.71
CA THR A 34 -4.76 3.78 24.03
C THR A 34 -3.90 2.52 24.09
N THR A 35 -3.97 1.66 23.08
CA THR A 35 -3.14 0.44 23.00
C THR A 35 -2.23 0.50 21.78
N GLN A 36 -1.05 -0.12 21.85
CA GLN A 36 -0.17 -0.19 20.69
C GLN A 36 -0.81 -0.87 19.48
N ALA A 37 -1.66 -1.87 19.72
CA ALA A 37 -2.39 -2.54 18.64
C ALA A 37 -3.31 -1.55 17.91
N THR A 38 -4.07 -0.74 18.67
CA THR A 38 -4.92 0.33 18.10
C THR A 38 -4.08 1.39 17.38
N MET A 39 -2.96 1.82 17.95
CA MET A 39 -2.07 2.79 17.29
C MET A 39 -1.52 2.27 15.96
N ASN A 40 -1.06 1.02 15.92
CA ASN A 40 -0.58 0.38 14.70
C ASN A 40 -1.69 0.30 13.62
N LEU A 41 -2.92 -0.04 14.02
CA LEU A 41 -4.07 -0.08 13.12
C LEU A 41 -4.38 1.30 12.54
N CYS A 42 -4.47 2.32 13.39
CA CYS A 42 -4.78 3.68 12.95
C CYS A 42 -3.71 4.27 12.03
N ALA A 43 -2.43 4.00 12.28
CA ALA A 43 -1.35 4.45 11.40
C ALA A 43 -1.40 3.75 10.03
N MET A 44 -1.78 2.46 9.99
CA MET A 44 -2.01 1.76 8.73
C MET A 44 -3.19 2.37 7.96
N GLU A 45 -4.30 2.65 8.62
CA GLU A 45 -5.46 3.32 8.00
C GLU A 45 -5.11 4.71 7.45
N ALA A 46 -4.32 5.49 8.20
CA ALA A 46 -3.85 6.80 7.76
C ALA A 46 -2.95 6.70 6.51
N TRP A 47 -2.02 5.73 6.47
CA TRP A 47 -1.22 5.48 5.28
C TRP A 47 -2.08 5.06 4.08
N LEU A 48 -3.07 4.18 4.25
CA LEU A 48 -3.98 3.78 3.16
C LEU A 48 -4.74 4.99 2.60
N ALA A 49 -5.24 5.88 3.46
CA ALA A 49 -5.89 7.11 3.03
C ALA A 49 -4.93 8.04 2.28
N ALA A 50 -3.67 8.13 2.70
CA ALA A 50 -2.63 8.87 1.97
C ALA A 50 -2.33 8.23 0.61
N ASP A 51 -2.30 6.90 0.50
CA ASP A 51 -2.06 6.19 -0.76
C ASP A 51 -3.19 6.41 -1.76
N ASP A 52 -4.46 6.41 -1.30
CA ASP A 52 -5.60 6.78 -2.12
C ASP A 52 -5.46 8.22 -2.68
N ALA A 53 -5.05 9.17 -1.83
CA ALA A 53 -4.80 10.54 -2.24
C ALA A 53 -3.65 10.66 -3.26
N LEU A 54 -2.56 9.90 -3.07
CA LEU A 54 -1.44 9.82 -4.00
C LEU A 54 -1.87 9.28 -5.37
N ASN A 55 -2.67 8.22 -5.40
CA ASN A 55 -3.16 7.65 -6.66
C ASN A 55 -4.06 8.65 -7.42
N ALA A 56 -4.91 9.40 -6.69
CA ALA A 56 -5.69 10.48 -7.28
C ALA A 56 -4.81 11.61 -7.83
N ALA A 57 -3.76 12.01 -7.11
CA ALA A 57 -2.80 13.01 -7.57
C ALA A 57 -1.98 12.53 -8.77
N TYR A 58 -1.59 11.26 -8.81
CA TYR A 58 -0.88 10.67 -9.95
C TYR A 58 -1.73 10.73 -11.22
N ALA A 59 -3.02 10.39 -11.13
CA ALA A 59 -3.93 10.50 -12.27
C ALA A 59 -4.04 11.95 -12.79
N ARG A 60 -4.10 12.94 -11.89
CA ARG A 60 -4.10 14.36 -12.26
C ARG A 60 -2.79 14.78 -12.94
N ALA A 61 -1.65 14.33 -12.40
CA ALA A 61 -0.34 14.61 -12.97
C ALA A 61 -0.22 14.04 -14.40
N VAL A 62 -0.70 12.81 -14.62
CA VAL A 62 -0.76 12.18 -15.95
C VAL A 62 -1.61 13.01 -16.91
N SER A 63 -2.81 13.42 -16.51
CA SER A 63 -3.65 14.27 -17.38
C SER A 63 -3.01 15.63 -17.71
N ALA A 64 -2.29 16.23 -16.76
CA ALA A 64 -1.60 17.50 -16.99
C ALA A 64 -0.45 17.34 -18.00
N ILE A 65 0.36 16.29 -17.89
CA ILE A 65 1.46 16.05 -18.84
C ILE A 65 0.95 15.61 -20.22
N GLU A 66 -0.15 14.86 -20.31
CA GLU A 66 -0.80 14.51 -21.58
C GLU A 66 -1.28 15.78 -22.31
N ALA A 67 -1.80 16.77 -21.58
CA ALA A 67 -2.18 18.05 -22.16
C ALA A 67 -0.97 18.86 -22.67
N LEU A 68 0.19 18.71 -22.03
CA LEU A 68 1.44 19.37 -22.44
C LEU A 68 2.19 18.63 -23.56
N ASP A 69 1.99 17.31 -23.71
CA ASP A 69 2.67 16.42 -24.67
C ASP A 69 1.66 15.55 -25.44
N PRO A 70 0.69 16.15 -26.18
CA PRO A 70 -0.44 15.42 -26.74
C PRO A 70 -0.08 14.41 -27.84
N ASP A 71 1.08 14.58 -28.48
CA ASP A 71 1.62 13.62 -29.46
C ASP A 71 2.63 12.63 -28.84
N GLY A 72 2.92 12.76 -27.54
CA GLY A 72 3.88 11.95 -26.80
C GLY A 72 5.32 12.10 -27.26
N SER A 73 5.64 13.09 -28.10
CA SER A 73 6.96 13.23 -28.73
C SER A 73 8.09 13.50 -27.73
N ARG A 74 7.77 14.06 -26.56
CA ARG A 74 8.72 14.30 -25.47
C ARG A 74 8.79 13.15 -24.47
N GLY A 75 7.87 12.20 -24.53
CA GLY A 75 7.83 11.01 -23.67
C GLY A 75 7.56 11.35 -22.20
N LEU A 76 6.86 12.44 -21.90
CA LEU A 76 6.67 12.91 -20.52
C LEU A 76 5.99 11.87 -19.62
N GLU A 77 4.99 11.15 -20.14
CA GLU A 77 4.28 10.12 -19.38
C GLU A 77 5.20 8.97 -18.96
N ALA A 78 6.07 8.52 -19.87
CA ALA A 78 7.06 7.49 -19.56
C ALA A 78 8.04 7.95 -18.47
N LEU A 79 8.48 9.22 -18.52
CA LEU A 79 9.36 9.80 -17.50
C LEU A 79 8.66 9.90 -16.13
N LEU A 80 7.41 10.37 -16.08
CA LEU A 80 6.65 10.44 -14.83
C LEU A 80 6.43 9.04 -14.23
N ARG A 81 6.08 8.06 -15.08
CA ARG A 81 5.87 6.67 -14.67
C ARG A 81 7.13 6.05 -14.09
N GLU A 82 8.28 6.27 -14.72
CA GLU A 82 9.57 5.77 -14.23
C GLU A 82 9.95 6.43 -12.90
N ALA A 83 9.79 7.75 -12.80
CA ALA A 83 10.02 8.48 -11.55
C ALA A 83 9.14 7.95 -10.41
N GLN A 84 7.86 7.67 -10.68
CA GLN A 84 6.94 7.12 -9.68
C GLN A 84 7.35 5.72 -9.21
N ARG A 85 7.80 4.85 -10.12
CA ARG A 85 8.31 3.51 -9.78
C ARG A 85 9.58 3.58 -8.93
N ALA A 86 10.52 4.42 -9.32
CA ALA A 86 11.74 4.64 -8.54
C ALA A 86 11.42 5.20 -7.14
N TRP A 87 10.46 6.12 -7.05
CA TRP A 87 10.00 6.65 -5.77
C TRP A 87 9.40 5.58 -4.85
N ILE A 88 8.61 4.63 -5.37
CA ILE A 88 8.06 3.52 -4.57
C ILE A 88 9.20 2.69 -3.95
N VAL A 89 10.22 2.36 -4.76
CA VAL A 89 11.40 1.61 -4.27
C VAL A 89 12.13 2.38 -3.17
N PHE A 90 12.33 3.69 -3.35
CA PHE A 90 12.91 4.55 -2.32
C PHE A 90 12.06 4.58 -1.04
N ARG A 91 10.75 4.82 -1.16
CA ARG A 91 9.82 4.90 -0.03
C ARG A 91 9.88 3.63 0.81
N ASP A 92 9.75 2.48 0.15
CA ASP A 92 9.69 1.20 0.85
C ASP A 92 11.02 0.89 1.55
N ALA A 93 12.16 1.17 0.89
CA ALA A 93 13.48 0.99 1.49
C ALA A 93 13.74 1.96 2.66
N ALA A 94 13.35 3.23 2.52
CA ALA A 94 13.49 4.23 3.57
C ALA A 94 12.66 3.87 4.80
N CYS A 95 11.40 3.48 4.60
CA CYS A 95 10.52 3.13 5.71
C CYS A 95 10.87 1.81 6.38
N GLU A 96 11.44 0.85 5.64
CA GLU A 96 12.04 -0.34 6.25
C GLU A 96 13.25 0.04 7.11
N ALA A 97 14.12 0.93 6.64
CA ALA A 97 15.27 1.38 7.42
C ALA A 97 14.87 2.14 8.69
N GLU A 98 13.86 3.01 8.63
CA GLU A 98 13.32 3.71 9.81
C GLU A 98 12.71 2.72 10.82
N ALA A 99 11.94 1.74 10.34
CA ALA A 99 11.30 0.73 11.19
C ALA A 99 12.31 -0.23 11.84
N ALA A 100 13.39 -0.59 11.12
CA ALA A 100 14.41 -1.52 11.59
C ALA A 100 15.12 -1.06 12.87
N LEU A 101 15.11 0.25 13.18
CA LEU A 101 15.59 0.78 14.46
C LEU A 101 14.82 0.24 15.67
N TYR A 102 13.62 -0.27 15.45
CA TYR A 102 12.69 -0.79 16.47
C TYR A 102 12.37 -2.28 16.27
N ALA A 103 13.20 -2.99 15.49
CA ALA A 103 12.97 -4.37 15.08
C ALA A 103 12.59 -5.30 16.24
N GLY A 104 11.49 -6.03 16.09
CA GLY A 104 10.94 -6.95 17.09
C GLY A 104 10.13 -6.27 18.21
N GLY A 105 10.03 -4.95 18.22
CA GLY A 105 9.21 -4.16 19.15
C GLY A 105 7.78 -3.98 18.65
N SER A 106 6.84 -3.83 19.59
CA SER A 106 5.42 -3.58 19.27
C SER A 106 5.15 -2.22 18.60
N ILE A 107 6.15 -1.33 18.59
CA ILE A 107 6.12 -0.01 17.94
C ILE A 107 6.62 -0.03 16.50
N GLU A 108 7.36 -1.06 16.07
CA GLU A 108 7.91 -1.16 14.70
C GLU A 108 6.84 -0.95 13.61
N PRO A 109 5.64 -1.56 13.68
CA PRO A 109 4.61 -1.35 12.65
C PRO A 109 4.08 0.09 12.61
N LEU A 110 3.97 0.75 13.77
CA LEU A 110 3.59 2.16 13.86
C LEU A 110 4.61 3.03 13.14
N ILE A 111 5.91 2.86 13.43
CA ILE A 111 6.99 3.64 12.81
C ILE A 111 6.98 3.46 11.29
N ARG A 112 6.86 2.21 10.81
CA ARG A 112 6.77 1.92 9.39
C ARG A 112 5.60 2.62 8.72
N ALA A 113 4.40 2.48 9.28
CA ALA A 113 3.19 3.07 8.71
C ALA A 113 3.23 4.59 8.70
N THR A 114 3.72 5.23 9.76
CA THR A 114 3.90 6.69 9.82
C THR A 114 4.92 7.20 8.80
N CYS A 115 6.03 6.47 8.56
CA CYS A 115 6.96 6.82 7.48
C CYS A 115 6.30 6.73 6.11
N LEU A 116 5.57 5.65 5.86
CA LEU A 116 4.87 5.42 4.60
C LEU A 116 3.85 6.53 4.33
N GLU A 117 3.05 6.91 5.33
CA GLU A 117 2.14 8.04 5.27
C GLU A 117 2.88 9.34 4.94
N ARG A 118 3.92 9.71 5.72
CA ARG A 118 4.67 10.95 5.55
C ARG A 118 5.22 11.11 4.13
N LEU A 119 5.93 10.10 3.63
CA LEU A 119 6.51 10.14 2.29
C LEU A 119 5.44 10.15 1.19
N THR A 120 4.33 9.45 1.40
CA THR A 120 3.19 9.42 0.45
C THR A 120 2.51 10.77 0.37
N VAL A 121 2.32 11.46 1.50
CA VAL A 121 1.79 12.83 1.56
C VAL A 121 2.74 13.82 0.89
N GLU A 122 4.05 13.71 1.11
CA GLU A 122 5.06 14.53 0.40
C GLU A 122 4.96 14.34 -1.11
N ARG A 123 4.98 13.09 -1.58
CA ARG A 123 4.89 12.79 -3.01
C ARG A 123 3.59 13.24 -3.65
N THR A 124 2.48 13.21 -2.90
CA THR A 124 1.19 13.72 -3.35
C THR A 124 1.31 15.21 -3.72
N ARG A 125 2.04 16.01 -2.94
CA ARG A 125 2.27 17.43 -3.26
C ARG A 125 3.12 17.60 -4.51
N ASP A 126 4.19 16.81 -4.66
CA ASP A 126 5.03 16.84 -5.87
C ASP A 126 4.23 16.51 -7.14
N LEU A 127 3.28 15.58 -7.05
CA LEU A 127 2.42 15.18 -8.18
C LEU A 127 1.41 16.28 -8.54
N LEU A 128 0.84 16.97 -7.55
CA LEU A 128 -0.09 18.07 -7.80
C LEU A 128 0.58 19.26 -8.50
N ALA A 129 1.88 19.49 -8.24
CA ALA A 129 2.65 20.55 -8.90
C ALA A 129 2.76 20.40 -10.44
N TYR A 130 2.44 19.24 -11.02
CA TYR A 130 2.35 19.08 -12.49
C TYR A 130 1.12 19.78 -13.08
N GLY A 131 0.05 19.96 -12.31
CA GLY A 131 -1.20 20.60 -12.73
C GLY A 131 -1.44 21.99 -12.12
N ASP A 132 -0.68 22.36 -11.09
CA ASP A 132 -0.74 23.67 -10.46
C ASP A 132 0.10 24.68 -11.26
N GLU A 133 -0.50 25.28 -12.30
CA GLU A 133 0.04 26.52 -12.87
C GLU A 133 -0.17 27.65 -11.84
N GLU A 134 0.76 27.83 -10.90
CA GLU A 134 0.95 29.15 -10.28
C GLU A 134 1.44 30.10 -11.40
N LYS A 135 0.47 30.64 -12.13
CA LYS A 135 0.59 31.86 -12.93
C LYS A 135 0.56 33.08 -12.02
#